data_AF-Q40974-F1
#
_entry.id   AF-Q40974-F1
#
_cell.length_a   1.000
_cell.length_b   1.000
_cell.length_c   1.000
_cell.angle_alpha   90.00
_cell.angle_beta   90.00
_cell.angle_gamma   90.00
#
_symmetry.space_group_name_H-M   'P 1'
#
loop_
_entity.id
_entity.type
_entity.pdbx_description
1 polymer ?
#
loop_
_entity_poly.entity_id
_entity_poly.type
_entity_poly.pdbx_seq_one_letter_code
_entity_poly.pdbx_strand_id
1 'polypeptide(L)' 'QKCRMMWMSWPRLGDEYGSGELRLTVEQNIIIPNVENSKLEALLQEPLLKDKFSPEPSLLMKTLVACTGNQFCGQAIIET' A
#
# COMPACT_ATOMS: atom_id res chain seq x y z
N GLN A 1 -0.39 15.72 -7.92
CA GLN A 1 -0.79 14.82 -9.03
C GLN A 1 -0.36 13.36 -8.84
N LYS A 2 0.80 13.07 -8.22
CA LYS A 2 1.29 11.69 -7.97
C LYS A 2 0.40 10.83 -7.04
N CYS A 3 -0.21 11.43 -6.00
CA CYS A 3 -1.13 10.70 -5.12
C CYS A 3 -2.42 10.23 -5.82
N ARG A 4 -2.96 11.01 -6.78
CA ARG A 4 -4.21 10.66 -7.47
C ARG A 4 -4.08 9.41 -8.35
N MET A 5 -2.94 9.24 -9.03
CA MET A 5 -2.68 8.01 -9.80
C MET A 5 -2.44 6.79 -8.90
N MET A 6 -1.81 6.98 -7.73
CA MET A 6 -1.54 5.87 -6.80
C MET A 6 -2.82 5.21 -6.27
N TRP A 7 -3.80 6.04 -5.87
CA TRP A 7 -5.07 5.55 -5.36
C TRP A 7 -5.92 4.82 -6.40
N MET A 8 -5.76 5.11 -7.69
CA MET A 8 -6.51 4.43 -8.75
C MET A 8 -5.96 3.04 -9.07
N SER A 9 -4.70 2.75 -8.72
CA SER A 9 -4.07 1.46 -9.02
C SER A 9 -4.47 0.35 -8.03
N TRP A 10 -4.76 0.69 -6.78
CA TRP A 10 -5.12 -0.29 -5.75
C TRP A 10 -6.48 -0.98 -5.99
N PRO A 11 -7.58 -0.26 -6.32
CA PRO A 11 -8.86 -0.90 -6.63
C PRO A 11 -8.74 -1.86 -7.82
N ARG A 12 -8.02 -1.47 -8.89
CA ARG A 12 -7.75 -2.35 -10.04
C ARG A 12 -7.12 -3.67 -9.60
N LEU A 13 -6.07 -3.61 -8.77
CA LEU A 13 -5.40 -4.83 -8.29
C LEU A 13 -6.34 -5.68 -7.42
N GLY A 14 -7.17 -5.05 -6.60
CA GLY A 14 -8.20 -5.73 -5.82
C GLY A 14 -9.22 -6.47 -6.69
N ASP A 15 -9.68 -5.85 -7.78
CA ASP A 15 -10.66 -6.43 -8.71
C ASP A 15 -10.06 -7.53 -9.60
N GLU A 16 -8.83 -7.36 -10.07
CA GLU A 16 -8.19 -8.27 -11.03
C GLU A 16 -7.60 -9.53 -10.37
N TYR A 17 -6.98 -9.35 -9.19
CA TYR A 17 -6.27 -10.41 -8.49
C TYR A 17 -7.01 -10.95 -7.26
N GLY A 18 -7.87 -10.14 -6.64
CA GLY A 18 -8.60 -10.51 -5.43
C GLY A 18 -10.11 -10.60 -5.64
N SER A 19 -10.85 -10.13 -4.65
CA SER A 19 -12.32 -10.13 -4.61
C SER A 19 -12.95 -8.73 -4.71
N GLY A 20 -12.16 -7.73 -5.12
CA GLY A 20 -12.54 -6.31 -5.10
C GLY A 20 -12.46 -5.65 -3.71
N GLU A 21 -12.08 -6.40 -2.68
CA GLU A 21 -11.87 -5.89 -1.33
C GLU A 21 -10.42 -5.44 -1.13
N LEU A 22 -10.23 -4.34 -0.38
CA LEU A 22 -8.94 -3.90 0.12
C LEU A 22 -9.04 -3.66 1.63
N ARG A 23 -8.05 -4.14 2.37
CA ARG A 23 -7.96 -3.94 3.82
C ARG A 23 -6.79 -3.04 4.16
N LEU A 24 -6.97 -2.19 5.17
CA LEU A 24 -5.92 -1.33 5.71
C LEU A 24 -5.45 -1.88 7.06
N THR A 25 -4.15 -1.78 7.34
CA THR A 25 -3.59 -2.15 8.63
C THR A 25 -3.25 -0.92 9.47
N VAL A 26 -3.06 -1.11 10.78
CA VAL A 26 -2.70 -0.02 11.71
C VAL A 26 -1.30 0.53 11.43
N GLU A 27 -0.44 -0.25 10.78
CA GLU A 27 0.88 0.13 10.31
C GLU A 27 0.85 0.91 8.98
N GLN A 28 -0.32 1.40 8.57
CA GLN A 28 -0.51 2.19 7.34
C GLN A 28 -0.22 1.40 6.05
N ASN A 29 -0.31 0.06 6.11
CA ASN A 29 -0.15 -0.83 4.95
C ASN A 29 -1.50 -1.27 4.36
N ILE A 30 -1.45 -1.86 3.17
CA ILE A 30 -2.62 -2.38 2.43
C ILE A 30 -2.51 -3.90 2.27
N ILE A 31 -3.62 -4.61 2.44
CA ILE A 31 -3.75 -6.05 2.20
C ILE A 31 -4.81 -6.29 1.11
N ILE A 32 -4.47 -7.14 0.13
CA ILE A 32 -5.39 -7.65 -0.89
C ILE A 32 -5.79 -9.08 -0.48
N PRO A 33 -6.98 -9.30 0.11
CA PRO A 33 -7.43 -10.63 0.48
C PRO A 33 -7.92 -11.43 -0.74
N ASN A 34 -8.00 -12.75 -0.57
CA ASN A 34 -8.62 -13.69 -1.51
C ASN A 34 -7.94 -13.74 -2.89
N VAL A 35 -6.61 -13.65 -2.93
CA VAL A 35 -5.85 -13.84 -4.18
C VAL A 35 -5.72 -15.33 -4.48
N GLU A 36 -6.12 -15.73 -5.69
CA GLU A 36 -5.90 -17.09 -6.18
C GLU A 36 -4.40 -17.38 -6.37
N ASN A 37 -3.92 -18.54 -5.91
CA ASN A 37 -2.51 -18.90 -6.02
C ASN A 37 -1.98 -18.90 -7.47
N SER A 38 -2.83 -19.21 -8.45
CA SER A 38 -2.50 -19.16 -9.88
C SER A 38 -2.17 -17.75 -10.37
N LYS A 39 -2.73 -16.71 -9.73
CA LYS A 39 -2.53 -15.31 -10.09
C LYS A 39 -1.42 -14.63 -9.27
N LEU A 40 -0.90 -15.31 -8.25
CA LEU A 40 0.09 -14.73 -7.33
C LEU A 40 1.38 -14.33 -8.04
N GLU A 41 1.92 -15.18 -8.92
CA GLU A 41 3.12 -14.84 -9.69
C GLU A 41 2.90 -13.61 -10.56
N ALA A 42 1.75 -13.53 -11.25
CA ALA A 42 1.39 -12.38 -12.07
C ALA A 42 1.23 -11.10 -11.23
N LEU A 43 0.60 -11.19 -10.04
CA LEU A 43 0.48 -10.06 -9.11
C LEU A 43 1.86 -9.54 -8.70
N LEU A 44 2.78 -10.42 -8.31
CA LEU A 44 4.13 -10.05 -7.91
C LEU A 44 4.96 -9.41 -9.05
N GLN A 45 4.55 -9.59 -10.31
CA GLN A 45 5.20 -8.96 -11.46
C GLN A 45 4.72 -7.53 -11.74
N GLU A 46 3.65 -7.07 -11.10
CA GLU A 46 3.06 -5.74 -11.30
C GLU A 46 4.07 -4.61 -10.99
N PRO A 47 4.21 -3.60 -11.88
CA PRO A 47 5.17 -2.50 -11.68
C PRO A 47 4.98 -1.76 -10.36
N LEU A 48 3.73 -1.66 -9.88
CA LEU A 48 3.43 -1.00 -8.61
C LEU A 48 4.09 -1.70 -7.42
N LEU A 49 4.07 -3.03 -7.40
CA LEU A 49 4.65 -3.84 -6.33
C LEU A 49 6.17 -3.96 -6.45
N LYS A 50 6.70 -4.02 -7.67
CA LYS A 50 8.15 -4.05 -7.91
C LYS A 50 8.86 -2.74 -7.57
N ASP A 51 8.29 -1.62 -8.02
CA ASP A 51 9.04 -0.35 -8.04
C ASP A 51 8.75 0.52 -6.80
N LYS A 52 7.62 0.32 -6.12
CA LYS A 52 7.15 1.24 -5.07
C LYS A 52 6.67 0.57 -3.79
N PHE A 53 5.83 -0.46 -3.90
CA PHE A 53 5.21 -1.10 -2.74
C PHE A 53 5.56 -2.58 -2.70
N SER A 54 6.81 -2.87 -2.33
CA SER A 54 7.26 -4.25 -2.20
C SER A 54 6.39 -5.00 -1.17
N PRO A 55 5.94 -6.22 -1.49
CA PRO A 55 5.36 -7.14 -0.51
C PRO A 55 6.39 -7.61 0.54
N GLU A 56 7.68 -7.54 0.21
CA GLU A 56 8.79 -7.90 1.07
C GLU A 56 9.76 -6.73 1.30
N PRO A 57 9.36 -5.65 2.01
CA PRO A 57 10.27 -4.59 2.35
C PRO A 57 11.24 -5.01 3.47
N SER A 58 12.28 -4.20 3.71
CA SER A 58 13.21 -4.41 4.83
C SER A 58 12.49 -4.33 6.18
N LEU A 59 13.04 -4.98 7.21
CA LEU A 59 12.40 -5.09 8.52
C LEU A 59 12.01 -3.73 9.11
N LEU A 60 12.86 -2.72 8.97
CA LEU A 60 12.60 -1.38 9.47
C LEU A 60 11.43 -0.70 8.75
N MET A 61 11.35 -0.88 7.42
CA MET A 61 10.26 -0.30 6.62
C MET A 61 8.93 -1.00 6.85
N LYS A 62 8.94 -2.29 7.19
CA LYS A 62 7.71 -3.05 7.51
C LYS A 62 6.98 -2.52 8.73
N THR A 63 7.70 -1.98 9.71
CA THR A 63 7.16 -1.57 11.02
C THR A 63 7.09 -0.06 11.20
N LEU A 64 7.55 0.72 10.22
CA LEU A 64 7.59 2.18 10.31
C LEU A 64 6.16 2.73 10.25
N VAL A 65 5.81 3.58 11.22
CA VAL A 65 4.53 4.29 11.26
C VAL A 65 4.80 5.75 11.55
N ALA A 66 4.23 6.64 10.73
CA ALA A 66 4.37 8.08 10.90
C ALA A 66 2.98 8.73 10.94
N CYS A 67 2.78 9.68 11.84
CA CYS A 67 1.53 10.43 11.86
C CYS A 67 1.53 11.52 10.79
N THR A 68 0.51 12.37 10.76
CA THR A 68 0.38 13.42 9.74
C THR A 68 1.47 14.50 9.84
N GLY A 69 2.06 14.72 11.02
CA GLY A 69 3.09 15.72 11.26
C GLY A 69 2.65 17.17 11.05
N ASN A 70 3.60 18.11 11.18
CA ASN A 70 3.38 19.54 10.99
C ASN A 70 3.11 19.94 9.51
N GLN A 71 3.07 18.97 8.60
CA GLN A 71 2.62 19.22 7.23
C GLN A 71 1.14 19.61 7.20
N PHE A 72 0.31 18.95 8.01
CA PHE A 72 -1.14 19.20 8.03
C PHE A 72 -1.80 19.15 9.42
N CYS A 73 -1.14 18.58 10.44
CA CYS A 73 -1.69 18.56 11.79
C CYS A 73 -1.38 19.89 12.51
N GLY A 74 -2.40 20.70 12.80
CA GLY A 74 -2.24 21.99 13.52
C GLY A 74 -1.80 21.85 14.98
N GLN A 75 -1.68 20.63 15.50
CA GLN A 75 -1.15 20.34 16.84
C GLN A 75 0.30 19.82 16.81
N ALA A 76 0.84 19.54 15.62
CA ALA A 76 2.18 18.97 15.51
C ALA A 76 3.25 20.05 15.65
N ILE A 77 4.25 19.76 16.50
CA ILE A 77 5.39 20.65 16.74
C ILE A 77 6.49 20.39 15.69
N ILE A 78 6.58 19.16 15.18
CA ILE A 78 7.62 18.71 14.26
C ILE A 78 7.04 18.00 13.03
N GLU A 79 7.88 17.85 12.01
CA GLU A 79 7.61 16.98 10.86
C GLU A 79 7.91 15.52 11.23
N THR A 80 7.13 14.60 10.67
CA THR A 80 7.13 13.17 11.01
C THR A 80 7.00 12.32 9.77
#